data_AF-B2JXM1-F1
#
_entry.id   AF-B2JXM1-F1
#
_cell.length_a   1.000
_cell.length_b   1.000
_cell.length_c   1.000
_cell.angle_alpha   90.00
_cell.angle_beta   90.00
_cell.angle_gamma   90.00
#
_symmetry.space_group_name_H-M   'P 1'
#
loop_
_entity.id
_entity.type
_entity.pdbx_description
1 polymer ?
#
loop_
_entity_poly.entity_id
_entity_poly.type
_entity_poly.pdbx_seq_one_letter_code
_entity_poly.pdbx_strand_id
1 'polypeptide(L)'
;MPAVISFVSTKRGVGKTTVAANLGGLLAAFGLKVLAIDADVQPSLSKFFPVHYRSPRGLSAVVTPGGNPSADCISRTIFSNLDLVYSDTPDAGLQAWLNRREDRLMILRRAMQSPLMEAYDVVLIDTQGAVGELQKSAAMAANIMVSPVKPDALSAGEFATGRIAMLDELNRLADFGESFRSGDLLALINAHERTTNARALSAVLRQQFADHAKVRILDTVIPSAAAYCAAATARIPVHDFDRRRQFDNSAWNVMHRLAWELFPSLANVYAGAPRRTLVDVGTDDEGTGDGGKGGGRMSASGKSLIRAREDSAQRLDVAPPGAQAPDRQLTSVIRLRITDVMVYERNPRRASHERIAELKESIRANGIEQIVTVTRRPGETRYVIAKGGNSRVTAAMVLYDETGDERFLHYDFVYVPYPGEARLLAAHLRENDQRADLCFWDKANGYLALKADLETERGSTL
;
A
#
# COMPACT_ATOMS: atom_id res chain seq x y z
N MET A 1 -1.50 -21.70 -18.03
CA MET A 1 -1.95 -21.58 -16.62
C MET A 1 -2.16 -20.10 -16.30
N PRO A 2 -3.23 -19.75 -15.56
CA PRO A 2 -3.53 -18.36 -15.22
C PRO A 2 -2.48 -17.76 -14.28
N ALA A 3 -2.32 -16.44 -14.32
CA ALA A 3 -1.65 -15.70 -13.27
C ALA A 3 -2.58 -15.57 -12.05
N VAL A 4 -2.17 -16.12 -10.92
CA VAL A 4 -2.95 -16.12 -9.67
C VAL A 4 -2.45 -14.99 -8.76
N ILE A 5 -3.35 -14.06 -8.43
CA ILE A 5 -3.08 -12.97 -7.50
C ILE A 5 -3.98 -13.11 -6.26
N SER A 6 -3.37 -13.20 -5.09
CA SER A 6 -4.10 -13.23 -3.82
C SER A 6 -4.01 -11.89 -3.09
N PHE A 7 -5.13 -11.36 -2.66
CA PHE A 7 -5.19 -10.18 -1.83
C PHE A 7 -5.18 -10.58 -0.36
N VAL A 8 -4.09 -10.27 0.35
CA VAL A 8 -3.86 -10.71 1.73
C VAL A 8 -3.71 -9.52 2.69
N SER A 9 -4.09 -9.69 3.96
CA SER A 9 -3.92 -8.67 5.02
C SER A 9 -4.15 -9.28 6.39
N THR A 10 -3.40 -8.79 7.38
CA THR A 10 -3.58 -9.08 8.81
C THR A 10 -4.71 -8.28 9.45
N LYS A 11 -5.21 -7.22 8.77
CA LYS A 11 -6.30 -6.36 9.23
C LYS A 11 -7.50 -6.36 8.29
N ARG A 12 -8.70 -6.22 8.86
CA ARG A 12 -9.93 -5.87 8.13
C ARG A 12 -9.89 -4.39 7.70
N GLY A 13 -10.57 -4.06 6.60
CA GLY A 13 -10.75 -2.65 6.18
C GLY A 13 -9.50 -1.95 5.62
N VAL A 14 -8.47 -2.68 5.18
CA VAL A 14 -7.29 -2.11 4.49
C VAL A 14 -7.49 -1.87 3.00
N GLY A 15 -8.66 -2.21 2.45
CA GLY A 15 -9.01 -2.01 1.04
C GLY A 15 -8.72 -3.19 0.11
N LYS A 16 -8.50 -4.42 0.60
CA LYS A 16 -8.28 -5.63 -0.22
C LYS A 16 -9.33 -5.80 -1.32
N THR A 17 -10.59 -5.95 -0.92
CA THR A 17 -11.73 -6.08 -1.83
C THR A 17 -11.82 -4.93 -2.81
N THR A 18 -11.55 -3.70 -2.36
CA THR A 18 -11.55 -2.51 -3.22
C THR A 18 -10.49 -2.65 -4.31
N VAL A 19 -9.26 -3.05 -3.96
CA VAL A 19 -8.19 -3.25 -4.95
C VAL A 19 -8.51 -4.43 -5.87
N ALA A 20 -8.95 -5.56 -5.30
CA ALA A 20 -9.29 -6.77 -6.04
C ALA A 20 -10.38 -6.52 -7.08
N ALA A 21 -11.48 -5.90 -6.67
CA ALA A 21 -12.61 -5.62 -7.56
C ALA A 21 -12.22 -4.65 -8.68
N ASN A 22 -11.49 -3.58 -8.35
CA ASN A 22 -11.12 -2.56 -9.34
C ASN A 22 -10.05 -3.07 -10.31
N LEU A 23 -9.09 -3.85 -9.84
CA LEU A 23 -8.08 -4.47 -10.69
C LEU A 23 -8.74 -5.52 -11.61
N GLY A 24 -9.62 -6.37 -11.08
CA GLY A 24 -10.32 -7.39 -11.87
C GLY A 24 -11.16 -6.79 -12.99
N GLY A 25 -11.94 -5.75 -12.68
CA GLY A 25 -12.68 -5.02 -13.70
C GLY A 25 -11.78 -4.41 -14.78
N LEU A 26 -10.64 -3.82 -14.38
CA LEU A 26 -9.72 -3.19 -15.33
C LEU A 26 -9.02 -4.20 -16.24
N LEU A 27 -8.56 -5.32 -15.69
CA LEU A 27 -7.94 -6.40 -16.47
C LEU A 27 -8.94 -7.01 -17.46
N ALA A 28 -10.20 -7.19 -17.04
CA ALA A 28 -11.27 -7.62 -17.93
C ALA A 28 -11.54 -6.61 -19.07
N ALA A 29 -11.47 -5.31 -18.77
CA ALA A 29 -11.58 -4.24 -19.76
C ALA A 29 -10.38 -4.16 -20.73
N PHE A 30 -9.21 -4.69 -20.36
CA PHE A 30 -8.10 -4.93 -21.29
C PHE A 30 -8.34 -6.14 -22.21
N GLY A 31 -9.41 -6.91 -21.96
CA GLY A 31 -9.78 -8.09 -22.73
C GLY A 31 -9.21 -9.41 -22.19
N LEU A 32 -8.63 -9.40 -21.00
CA LEU A 32 -8.19 -10.62 -20.31
C LEU A 32 -9.38 -11.35 -19.72
N LYS A 33 -9.37 -12.68 -19.77
CA LYS A 33 -10.35 -13.51 -19.07
C LYS A 33 -9.99 -13.61 -17.59
N VAL A 34 -10.79 -12.96 -16.75
CA VAL A 34 -10.55 -12.84 -15.31
C VAL A 34 -11.57 -13.65 -14.53
N LEU A 35 -11.09 -14.46 -13.59
CA LEU A 35 -11.92 -15.06 -12.55
C LEU A 35 -11.66 -14.37 -11.21
N ALA A 36 -12.70 -13.82 -10.60
CA ALA A 36 -12.63 -13.28 -9.25
C ALA A 36 -13.20 -14.30 -8.25
N ILE A 37 -12.45 -14.64 -7.20
CA ILE A 37 -12.85 -15.59 -6.15
C ILE A 37 -12.98 -14.83 -4.84
N ASP A 38 -14.19 -14.80 -4.29
CA ASP A 38 -14.45 -14.27 -2.97
C ASP A 38 -14.20 -15.35 -1.92
N ALA A 39 -13.13 -15.18 -1.15
CA ALA A 39 -12.67 -16.06 -0.09
C ALA A 39 -12.78 -15.37 1.30
N ASP A 40 -13.79 -14.51 1.48
CA ASP A 40 -14.16 -13.92 2.77
C ASP A 40 -15.52 -14.49 3.26
N VAL A 41 -15.63 -14.70 4.56
CA VAL A 41 -16.90 -15.04 5.23
C VAL A 41 -17.90 -13.88 5.10
N GLN A 42 -17.39 -12.65 5.00
CA GLN A 42 -18.17 -11.45 4.67
C GLN A 42 -18.00 -11.12 3.18
N PRO A 43 -18.91 -11.59 2.30
CA PRO A 43 -18.69 -11.69 0.86
C PRO A 43 -18.77 -10.32 0.16
N SER A 44 -17.76 -9.48 0.40
CA SER A 44 -17.74 -8.07 -0.04
C SER A 44 -17.46 -7.98 -1.53
N LEU A 45 -16.59 -8.85 -2.07
CA LEU A 45 -16.31 -8.94 -3.50
C LEU A 45 -17.54 -9.43 -4.27
N SER A 46 -18.23 -10.44 -3.74
CA SER A 46 -19.44 -11.00 -4.33
C SER A 46 -20.57 -9.97 -4.43
N LYS A 47 -20.66 -9.05 -3.46
CA LYS A 47 -21.63 -7.95 -3.46
C LYS A 47 -21.24 -6.82 -4.43
N PHE A 48 -19.95 -6.67 -4.72
CA PHE A 48 -19.45 -5.62 -5.60
C PHE A 48 -19.89 -5.85 -7.04
N PHE A 49 -19.83 -7.09 -7.54
CA PHE A 49 -20.14 -7.40 -8.94
C PHE A 49 -21.59 -7.85 -9.11
N PRO A 50 -22.42 -7.12 -9.87
CA PRO A 50 -23.71 -7.62 -10.31
C PRO A 50 -23.50 -8.84 -11.22
N VAL A 51 -24.34 -9.87 -11.04
CA VAL A 51 -24.30 -11.09 -11.84
C VAL A 51 -25.55 -11.21 -12.70
N HIS A 52 -25.37 -11.64 -13.95
CA HIS A 52 -26.49 -11.99 -14.83
C HIS A 52 -26.89 -13.46 -14.65
N TYR A 53 -25.94 -14.29 -14.23
CA TYR A 53 -26.16 -15.70 -13.90
C TYR A 53 -25.40 -16.04 -12.63
N ARG A 54 -26.13 -16.51 -11.61
CA ARG A 54 -25.54 -17.00 -10.36
C ARG A 54 -25.49 -18.53 -10.42
N SER A 55 -24.31 -19.07 -10.17
CA SER A 55 -24.12 -20.51 -10.12
C SER A 55 -24.71 -21.14 -8.86
N PRO A 56 -25.08 -22.43 -8.85
CA PRO A 56 -25.64 -23.09 -7.67
C PRO A 56 -24.67 -23.21 -6.48
N ARG A 57 -23.36 -23.29 -6.77
CA ARG A 57 -22.29 -23.38 -5.76
C ARG A 57 -21.32 -22.22 -5.92
N GLY A 58 -20.53 -21.97 -4.87
CA GLY A 58 -19.52 -20.93 -4.83
C GLY A 58 -18.16 -21.47 -4.38
N LEU A 59 -17.52 -20.75 -3.46
CA LEU A 59 -16.21 -21.07 -2.90
C LEU A 59 -16.09 -22.51 -2.38
N SER A 60 -17.14 -23.07 -1.79
CA SER A 60 -17.17 -24.45 -1.29
C SER A 60 -16.89 -25.49 -2.38
N ALA A 61 -17.24 -25.19 -3.63
CA ALA A 61 -16.98 -26.04 -4.79
C ALA A 61 -15.62 -25.75 -5.46
N VAL A 62 -14.88 -24.74 -5.00
CA VAL A 62 -13.47 -24.55 -5.35
C VAL A 62 -12.57 -25.25 -4.35
N VAL A 63 -12.89 -25.12 -3.06
CA VAL A 63 -12.11 -25.67 -1.95
C VAL A 63 -12.62 -27.08 -1.61
N THR A 64 -12.36 -28.02 -2.52
CA THR A 64 -12.81 -29.41 -2.43
C THR A 64 -11.68 -30.38 -2.07
N PRO A 65 -11.96 -31.58 -1.52
CA PRO A 65 -10.96 -32.64 -1.43
C PRO A 65 -10.23 -32.85 -2.77
N GLY A 66 -8.90 -32.88 -2.74
CA GLY A 66 -8.07 -33.06 -3.95
C GLY A 66 -7.91 -31.81 -4.83
N GLY A 67 -8.65 -30.73 -4.58
CA GLY A 67 -8.53 -29.47 -5.33
C GLY A 67 -9.02 -29.59 -6.77
N ASN A 68 -10.20 -30.18 -7.00
CA ASN A 68 -10.79 -30.36 -8.31
C ASN A 68 -12.12 -29.58 -8.41
N PRO A 69 -12.09 -28.29 -8.79
CA PRO A 69 -13.28 -27.47 -8.88
C PRO A 69 -14.18 -27.90 -10.03
N SER A 70 -15.48 -27.67 -9.89
CA SER A 70 -16.48 -27.94 -10.91
C SER A 70 -17.05 -26.66 -11.51
N ALA A 71 -17.44 -26.69 -12.77
CA ALA A 71 -17.91 -25.50 -13.50
C ALA A 71 -19.15 -24.83 -12.89
N ASP A 72 -19.94 -25.57 -12.10
CA ASP A 72 -21.10 -25.06 -11.37
C ASP A 72 -20.74 -24.23 -10.11
N CYS A 73 -19.46 -23.86 -9.94
CA CYS A 73 -19.04 -22.83 -8.97
C CYS A 73 -18.90 -21.42 -9.59
N ILE A 74 -18.97 -21.31 -10.92
CA ILE A 74 -18.62 -20.10 -11.67
C ILE A 74 -19.90 -19.33 -12.03
N SER A 75 -20.08 -18.16 -11.41
CA SER A 75 -21.12 -17.19 -11.75
C SER A 75 -20.60 -16.21 -12.81
N ARG A 76 -21.50 -15.72 -13.66
CA ARG A 76 -21.14 -14.77 -14.71
C ARG A 76 -21.58 -13.36 -14.35
N THR A 77 -20.63 -12.42 -14.35
CA THR A 77 -20.91 -11.03 -14.01
C THR A 77 -21.58 -10.30 -15.19
N ILE A 78 -22.03 -9.06 -14.98
CA ILE A 78 -22.47 -8.18 -16.08
C ILE A 78 -21.29 -7.63 -16.91
N PHE A 79 -20.06 -7.79 -16.43
CA PHE A 79 -18.86 -7.31 -17.09
C PHE A 79 -18.29 -8.40 -18.01
N SER A 80 -18.03 -8.03 -19.26
CA SER A 80 -17.43 -8.96 -20.22
C SER A 80 -16.03 -9.39 -19.76
N ASN A 81 -15.70 -10.66 -19.96
CA ASN A 81 -14.45 -11.29 -19.54
C ASN A 81 -14.20 -11.32 -18.03
N LEU A 82 -15.21 -11.07 -17.19
CA LEU A 82 -15.10 -11.18 -15.74
C LEU A 82 -16.15 -12.13 -15.18
N ASP A 83 -15.68 -13.25 -14.65
CA ASP A 83 -16.49 -14.21 -13.92
C ASP A 83 -16.21 -14.16 -12.41
N LEU A 84 -17.13 -14.71 -11.63
CA LEU A 84 -17.12 -14.64 -10.17
C LEU A 84 -17.40 -16.01 -9.54
N VAL A 85 -16.54 -16.45 -8.65
CA VAL A 85 -16.88 -17.43 -7.61
C VAL A 85 -17.29 -16.65 -6.37
N TYR A 86 -18.57 -16.72 -6.00
CA TYR A 86 -19.06 -16.06 -4.80
C TYR A 86 -18.75 -16.89 -3.55
N SER A 87 -18.66 -16.24 -2.40
CA SER A 87 -18.54 -16.95 -1.12
C SER A 87 -19.92 -17.45 -0.67
N ASP A 88 -20.04 -18.77 -0.53
CA ASP A 88 -21.25 -19.50 -0.15
C ASP A 88 -21.16 -20.13 1.25
N THR A 89 -20.14 -19.75 2.03
CA THR A 89 -19.81 -20.34 3.34
C THR A 89 -19.85 -19.28 4.46
N PRO A 90 -21.04 -18.81 4.86
CA PRO A 90 -21.20 -17.70 5.82
C PRO A 90 -20.93 -18.10 7.29
N ASP A 91 -20.91 -19.39 7.59
CA ASP A 91 -20.80 -19.98 8.93
C ASP A 91 -19.35 -20.29 9.34
N ALA A 92 -18.37 -19.91 8.51
CA ALA A 92 -16.97 -20.31 8.64
C ALA A 92 -16.73 -21.84 8.66
N GLY A 93 -17.73 -22.65 8.28
CA GLY A 93 -17.62 -24.11 8.24
C GLY A 93 -16.51 -24.60 7.32
N LEU A 94 -16.29 -23.90 6.20
CA LEU A 94 -15.18 -24.19 5.29
C LEU A 94 -13.81 -23.96 5.93
N GLN A 95 -13.65 -22.92 6.76
CA GLN A 95 -12.39 -22.69 7.48
C GLN A 95 -12.14 -23.78 8.53
N ALA A 96 -13.19 -24.18 9.26
CA ALA A 96 -13.10 -25.28 10.22
C ALA A 96 -12.76 -26.61 9.53
N TRP A 97 -13.34 -26.87 8.36
CA TRP A 97 -13.05 -28.03 7.54
C TRP A 97 -11.60 -28.01 7.03
N LEU A 98 -11.13 -26.89 6.48
CA LEU A 98 -9.74 -26.69 6.04
C LEU A 98 -8.74 -26.94 7.17
N ASN A 99 -9.03 -26.43 8.38
CA ASN A 99 -8.13 -26.55 9.52
C ASN A 99 -7.88 -28.01 9.96
N ARG A 100 -8.82 -28.92 9.69
CA ARG A 100 -8.70 -30.35 10.01
C ARG A 100 -7.94 -31.15 8.94
N ARG A 101 -7.51 -30.52 7.85
CA ARG A 101 -6.83 -31.19 6.74
C ARG A 101 -5.32 -31.04 6.80
N GLU A 102 -4.65 -32.10 6.39
CA GLU A 102 -3.19 -32.14 6.23
C GLU A 102 -2.75 -31.39 4.97
N ASP A 103 -3.51 -31.49 3.87
CA ASP A 103 -3.20 -30.85 2.59
C ASP A 103 -3.76 -29.43 2.45
N ARG A 104 -4.24 -28.81 3.54
CA ARG A 104 -4.97 -27.52 3.54
C ARG A 104 -4.26 -26.38 2.81
N LEU A 105 -2.93 -26.32 2.89
CA LEU A 105 -2.12 -25.31 2.20
C LEU A 105 -2.09 -25.48 0.68
N MET A 106 -2.29 -26.70 0.18
CA MET A 106 -2.14 -27.04 -1.24
C MET A 106 -3.46 -27.12 -2.00
N ILE A 107 -4.60 -27.15 -1.29
CA ILE A 107 -5.93 -27.34 -1.91
C ILE A 107 -6.22 -26.26 -2.97
N LEU A 108 -6.06 -24.98 -2.62
CA LEU A 108 -6.30 -23.92 -3.59
C LEU A 108 -5.27 -23.95 -4.73
N ARG A 109 -4.01 -24.28 -4.46
CA ARG A 109 -2.99 -24.40 -5.52
C ARG A 109 -3.37 -25.47 -6.54
N ARG A 110 -3.81 -26.64 -6.08
CA ARG A 110 -4.32 -27.73 -6.94
C ARG A 110 -5.57 -27.29 -7.71
N ALA A 111 -6.48 -26.57 -7.06
CA ALA A 111 -7.66 -26.03 -7.74
C ALA A 111 -7.27 -25.04 -8.86
N MET A 112 -6.29 -24.18 -8.63
CA MET A 112 -5.76 -23.24 -9.64
C MET A 112 -5.01 -23.94 -10.79
N GLN A 113 -4.56 -25.17 -10.57
CA GLN A 113 -3.91 -26.04 -11.56
C GLN A 113 -4.88 -26.94 -12.33
N SER A 114 -6.17 -26.89 -11.99
CA SER A 114 -7.17 -27.73 -12.66
C SER A 114 -7.45 -27.28 -14.10
N PRO A 115 -7.88 -28.20 -14.99
CA PRO A 115 -8.24 -27.85 -16.37
C PRO A 115 -9.32 -26.76 -16.47
N LEU A 116 -10.21 -26.66 -15.47
CA LEU A 116 -11.24 -25.62 -15.41
C LEU A 116 -10.62 -24.21 -15.39
N MET A 117 -9.47 -24.05 -14.75
CA MET A 117 -8.80 -22.76 -14.59
C MET A 117 -7.99 -22.34 -15.82
N GLU A 118 -7.75 -23.26 -16.77
CA GLU A 118 -7.07 -22.94 -18.04
C GLU A 118 -7.89 -21.99 -18.93
N ALA A 119 -9.19 -21.85 -18.66
CA ALA A 119 -10.05 -20.91 -19.37
C ALA A 119 -9.77 -19.44 -19.04
N TYR A 120 -8.97 -19.15 -18.02
CA TYR A 120 -8.68 -17.80 -17.54
C TYR A 120 -7.23 -17.41 -17.73
N ASP A 121 -7.00 -16.12 -17.99
CA ASP A 121 -5.67 -15.52 -18.03
C ASP A 121 -5.23 -15.11 -16.62
N VAL A 122 -6.17 -14.65 -15.79
CA VAL A 122 -5.91 -14.14 -14.44
C VAL A 122 -6.97 -14.67 -13.46
N VAL A 123 -6.52 -15.14 -12.30
CA VAL A 123 -7.39 -15.46 -11.16
C VAL A 123 -7.06 -14.54 -9.99
N LEU A 124 -8.07 -13.86 -9.45
CA LEU A 124 -7.96 -12.96 -8.31
C LEU A 124 -8.63 -13.59 -7.09
N ILE A 125 -7.93 -13.73 -5.98
CA ILE A 125 -8.47 -14.30 -4.74
C ILE A 125 -8.54 -13.22 -3.67
N ASP A 126 -9.74 -12.76 -3.30
CA ASP A 126 -9.94 -11.80 -2.20
C ASP A 126 -10.19 -12.55 -0.90
N THR A 127 -9.23 -12.48 0.03
CA THR A 127 -9.29 -13.22 1.29
C THR A 127 -9.83 -12.38 2.44
N GLN A 128 -10.22 -13.04 3.53
CA GLN A 128 -10.58 -12.35 4.78
C GLN A 128 -9.44 -11.49 5.34
N GLY A 129 -9.78 -10.39 6.02
CA GLY A 129 -8.83 -9.54 6.76
C GLY A 129 -8.36 -10.10 8.10
N ALA A 130 -7.91 -11.35 8.13
CA ALA A 130 -7.28 -12.01 9.28
C ALA A 130 -6.43 -13.19 8.80
N VAL A 131 -5.39 -13.53 9.54
CA VAL A 131 -4.59 -14.74 9.28
C VAL A 131 -5.46 -15.96 9.59
N GLY A 132 -5.68 -16.80 8.58
CA GLY A 132 -6.45 -18.04 8.69
C GLY A 132 -6.06 -19.01 7.58
N GLU A 133 -6.49 -20.27 7.70
CA GLU A 133 -6.05 -21.36 6.81
C GLU A 133 -6.42 -21.11 5.35
N LEU A 134 -7.55 -20.46 5.08
CA LEU A 134 -7.95 -20.09 3.72
C LEU A 134 -7.03 -19.01 3.14
N GLN A 135 -6.60 -18.04 3.94
CA GLN A 135 -5.63 -17.01 3.51
C GLN A 135 -4.25 -17.64 3.25
N LYS A 136 -3.80 -18.58 4.09
CA LYS A 136 -2.56 -19.34 3.88
C LYS A 136 -2.61 -20.20 2.61
N SER A 137 -3.72 -20.89 2.38
CA SER A 137 -3.95 -21.67 1.16
C SER A 137 -3.95 -20.78 -0.10
N ALA A 138 -4.60 -19.60 -0.03
CA ALA A 138 -4.59 -18.63 -1.11
C ALA A 138 -3.21 -18.04 -1.38
N ALA A 139 -2.41 -17.80 -0.34
CA ALA A 139 -1.01 -17.36 -0.45
C ALA A 139 -0.11 -18.41 -1.12
N MET A 140 -0.34 -19.70 -0.84
CA MET A 140 0.38 -20.81 -1.49
C MET A 140 -0.06 -21.06 -2.94
N ALA A 141 -1.30 -20.72 -3.27
CA ALA A 141 -1.82 -20.81 -4.64
C ALA A 141 -1.36 -19.64 -5.53
N ALA A 142 -1.00 -18.51 -4.94
CA ALA A 142 -0.68 -17.28 -5.66
C ALA A 142 0.72 -17.30 -6.30
N ASN A 143 0.82 -16.74 -7.51
CA ASN A 143 2.10 -16.30 -8.05
C ASN A 143 2.55 -15.00 -7.37
N ILE A 144 1.59 -14.11 -7.10
CA ILE A 144 1.82 -12.81 -6.47
C ILE A 144 0.78 -12.59 -5.38
N MET A 145 1.23 -12.13 -4.21
CA MET A 145 0.36 -11.67 -3.14
C MET A 145 0.37 -10.15 -3.11
N VAL A 146 -0.78 -9.51 -3.34
CA VAL A 146 -0.92 -8.06 -3.17
C VAL A 146 -1.48 -7.79 -1.80
N SER A 147 -0.82 -6.93 -1.05
CA SER A 147 -1.22 -6.71 0.32
C SER A 147 -1.25 -5.23 0.68
N PRO A 148 -2.47 -4.63 0.67
CA PRO A 148 -2.67 -3.23 1.00
C PRO A 148 -2.19 -2.88 2.42
N VAL A 149 -1.60 -1.71 2.55
CA VAL A 149 -1.02 -1.19 3.80
C VAL A 149 -1.53 0.23 4.02
N LYS A 150 -2.07 0.50 5.21
CA LYS A 150 -2.38 1.87 5.59
C LYS A 150 -1.11 2.55 6.08
N PRO A 151 -0.86 3.82 5.72
CA PRO A 151 0.37 4.51 6.10
C PRO A 151 0.36 5.08 7.54
N ASP A 152 -0.36 4.45 8.48
CA ASP A 152 -0.24 4.75 9.90
C ASP A 152 0.96 4.01 10.50
N ALA A 153 1.68 4.66 11.44
CA ALA A 153 2.93 4.13 12.01
C ALA A 153 2.79 2.76 12.69
N LEU A 154 1.58 2.40 13.15
CA LEU A 154 1.23 1.07 13.66
C LEU A 154 1.30 -0.01 12.57
N SER A 155 0.78 0.29 11.38
CA SER A 155 0.67 -0.69 10.30
C SER A 155 2.00 -1.00 9.62
N ALA A 156 3.04 -0.17 9.75
CA ALA A 156 4.37 -0.44 9.19
C ALA A 156 5.14 -1.50 10.00
N GLY A 157 5.16 -1.38 11.33
CA GLY A 157 5.75 -2.40 12.21
C GLY A 157 4.99 -3.72 12.17
N GLU A 158 3.65 -3.67 12.23
CA GLU A 158 2.81 -4.86 12.10
C GLU A 158 2.85 -5.48 10.70
N PHE A 159 3.08 -4.67 9.66
CA PHE A 159 3.34 -5.18 8.32
C PHE A 159 4.59 -6.06 8.33
N ALA A 160 5.68 -5.54 8.92
CA ALA A 160 6.96 -6.21 8.95
C ALA A 160 6.84 -7.51 9.74
N THR A 161 6.38 -7.44 10.99
CA THR A 161 6.37 -8.59 11.89
C THR A 161 5.34 -9.63 11.47
N GLY A 162 4.12 -9.22 11.11
CA GLY A 162 3.02 -10.16 10.85
C GLY A 162 3.08 -10.84 9.49
N ARG A 163 3.40 -10.09 8.42
CA ARG A 163 3.40 -10.67 7.05
C ARG A 163 4.68 -11.41 6.72
N ILE A 164 5.82 -10.98 7.25
CA ILE A 164 7.06 -11.75 7.09
C ILE A 164 6.94 -13.06 7.84
N ALA A 165 6.43 -13.06 9.08
CA ALA A 165 6.22 -14.31 9.81
C ALA A 165 5.32 -15.30 9.06
N MET A 166 4.22 -14.83 8.44
CA MET A 166 3.38 -15.66 7.58
C MET A 166 4.15 -16.17 6.36
N LEU A 167 4.91 -15.30 5.68
CA LEU A 167 5.68 -15.66 4.49
C LEU A 167 6.76 -16.69 4.82
N ASP A 168 7.48 -16.50 5.91
CA ASP A 168 8.50 -17.42 6.42
C ASP A 168 7.86 -18.75 6.81
N GLU A 169 6.72 -18.72 7.52
CA GLU A 169 5.96 -19.93 7.86
C GLU A 169 5.60 -20.74 6.61
N LEU A 170 5.10 -20.09 5.56
CA LEU A 170 4.73 -20.74 4.31
C LEU A 170 5.94 -21.28 3.55
N ASN A 171 7.04 -20.53 3.53
CA ASN A 171 8.25 -20.94 2.80
C ASN A 171 9.13 -21.94 3.57
N ARG A 172 8.83 -22.28 4.84
CA ARG A 172 9.46 -23.44 5.51
C ARG A 172 9.22 -24.75 4.75
N LEU A 173 8.14 -24.83 3.99
CA LEU A 173 7.86 -26.01 3.15
C LEU A 173 8.58 -25.97 1.80
N ALA A 174 9.24 -24.87 1.44
CA ALA A 174 9.94 -24.75 0.15
C ALA A 174 11.11 -25.74 0.02
N ASP A 175 11.64 -26.26 1.13
CA ASP A 175 12.66 -27.32 1.16
C ASP A 175 12.16 -28.63 0.51
N PHE A 176 10.84 -28.84 0.48
CA PHE A 176 10.21 -29.99 -0.19
C PHE A 176 10.03 -29.80 -1.71
N GLY A 177 10.42 -28.64 -2.25
CA GLY A 177 10.44 -28.34 -3.67
C GLY A 177 9.71 -27.05 -4.06
N GLU A 178 9.95 -26.59 -5.28
CA GLU A 178 9.43 -25.31 -5.79
C GLU A 178 7.90 -25.23 -5.81
N SER A 179 7.22 -26.38 -5.91
CA SER A 179 5.76 -26.50 -5.79
C SER A 179 5.21 -26.07 -4.42
N PHE A 180 6.06 -26.02 -3.40
CA PHE A 180 5.72 -25.58 -2.04
C PHE A 180 6.19 -24.15 -1.74
N ARG A 181 6.71 -23.43 -2.74
CA ARG A 181 7.05 -22.01 -2.59
C ARG A 181 5.81 -21.15 -2.77
N SER A 182 5.60 -20.21 -1.85
CA SER A 182 4.55 -19.17 -1.95
C SER A 182 4.88 -18.14 -3.04
N GLY A 183 3.91 -17.31 -3.42
CA GLY A 183 4.16 -16.15 -4.28
C GLY A 183 5.00 -15.05 -3.62
N ASP A 184 5.37 -14.05 -4.40
CA ASP A 184 6.04 -12.85 -3.89
C ASP A 184 5.04 -11.88 -3.26
N LEU A 185 5.42 -11.23 -2.17
CA LEU A 185 4.58 -10.28 -1.45
C LEU A 185 4.82 -8.85 -1.94
N LEU A 186 3.82 -8.27 -2.58
CA LEU A 186 3.81 -6.90 -3.04
C LEU A 186 2.99 -6.01 -2.10
N ALA A 187 3.66 -5.11 -1.40
CA ALA A 187 3.00 -4.13 -0.55
C ALA A 187 2.42 -3.00 -1.39
N LEU A 188 1.12 -2.76 -1.22
CA LEU A 188 0.44 -1.66 -1.88
C LEU A 188 0.06 -0.60 -0.85
N ILE A 189 0.57 0.61 -0.99
CA ILE A 189 0.27 1.66 -0.04
C ILE A 189 -1.12 2.22 -0.35
N ASN A 190 -2.05 2.00 0.58
CA ASN A 190 -3.41 2.49 0.51
C ASN A 190 -3.60 3.65 1.49
N ALA A 191 -3.37 4.87 0.98
CA ALA A 191 -3.39 6.11 1.74
C ALA A 191 -4.82 6.62 1.93
N HIS A 192 -5.65 5.87 2.65
CA HIS A 192 -7.05 6.21 2.95
C HIS A 192 -7.21 7.54 3.73
N GLU A 193 -6.13 8.07 4.33
CA GLU A 193 -6.12 9.38 4.98
C GLU A 193 -5.05 10.31 4.38
N ARG A 194 -5.47 11.53 4.04
CA ARG A 194 -4.58 12.63 3.62
C ARG A 194 -3.71 13.05 4.80
N THR A 195 -2.56 12.39 4.97
CA THR A 195 -1.51 12.92 5.83
C THR A 195 -0.23 13.10 5.03
N THR A 196 0.46 14.19 5.31
CA THR A 196 1.81 14.52 4.83
C THR A 196 2.84 13.41 5.10
N ASN A 197 2.50 12.42 5.94
CA ASN A 197 3.36 11.31 6.35
C ASN A 197 3.40 10.12 5.37
N ALA A 198 2.45 9.99 4.44
CA ALA A 198 2.35 8.78 3.62
C ALA A 198 3.57 8.55 2.72
N ARG A 199 4.13 9.61 2.11
CA ARG A 199 5.33 9.51 1.26
C ARG A 199 6.59 9.17 2.07
N ALA A 200 6.78 9.81 3.23
CA ALA A 200 7.92 9.53 4.10
C ALA A 200 7.88 8.09 4.62
N LEU A 201 6.70 7.60 5.02
CA LEU A 201 6.55 6.20 5.43
C LEU A 201 6.74 5.23 4.26
N SER A 202 6.30 5.60 3.05
CA SER A 202 6.56 4.81 1.84
C SER A 202 8.06 4.63 1.62
N ALA A 203 8.85 5.69 1.81
CA ALA A 203 10.31 5.64 1.67
C ALA A 203 10.96 4.75 2.74
N VAL A 204 10.51 4.83 3.99
CA VAL A 204 11.00 3.96 5.08
C VAL A 204 10.70 2.49 4.79
N LEU A 205 9.46 2.17 4.43
CA LEU A 205 9.09 0.79 4.07
C LEU A 205 9.94 0.29 2.89
N ARG A 206 10.16 1.11 1.87
CA ARG A 206 11.02 0.74 0.73
C ARG A 206 12.45 0.45 1.16
N GLN A 207 13.01 1.30 2.00
CA GLN A 207 14.38 1.12 2.49
C GLN A 207 14.48 -0.13 3.37
N GLN A 208 13.51 -0.36 4.25
CA GLN A 208 13.46 -1.52 5.14
C GLN A 208 13.34 -2.84 4.35
N PHE A 209 12.64 -2.84 3.22
CA PHE A 209 12.40 -4.04 2.41
C PHE A 209 13.22 -4.10 1.12
N ALA A 210 14.20 -3.21 0.94
CA ALA A 210 15.00 -3.15 -0.29
C ALA A 210 15.75 -4.47 -0.56
N ASP A 211 16.24 -5.11 0.51
CA ASP A 211 17.05 -6.33 0.44
C ASP A 211 16.23 -7.62 0.67
N HIS A 212 14.91 -7.53 0.84
CA HIS A 212 14.10 -8.70 1.12
C HIS A 212 13.76 -9.47 -0.16
N ALA A 213 14.25 -10.71 -0.30
CA ALA A 213 14.17 -11.49 -1.54
C ALA A 213 12.75 -11.66 -2.12
N LYS A 214 11.73 -11.75 -1.26
CA LYS A 214 10.33 -12.00 -1.67
C LYS A 214 9.34 -10.88 -1.35
N VAL A 215 9.82 -9.73 -0.87
CA VAL A 215 8.94 -8.62 -0.46
C VAL A 215 9.34 -7.38 -1.24
N ARG A 216 8.37 -6.78 -1.94
CA ARG A 216 8.59 -5.54 -2.69
C ARG A 216 7.50 -4.53 -2.37
N ILE A 217 7.88 -3.27 -2.25
CA ILE A 217 6.93 -2.16 -2.12
C ILE A 217 6.62 -1.59 -3.50
N LEU A 218 5.33 -1.47 -3.84
CA LEU A 218 4.89 -0.92 -5.12
C LEU A 218 5.06 0.61 -5.17
N ASP A 219 5.43 1.12 -6.35
CA ASP A 219 5.48 2.53 -6.78
C ASP A 219 4.11 3.16 -6.80
N THR A 220 3.10 2.37 -7.16
CA THR A 220 1.73 2.81 -7.12
C THR A 220 1.26 3.01 -5.68
N VAL A 221 0.74 4.20 -5.40
CA VAL A 221 0.06 4.53 -4.14
C VAL A 221 -1.40 4.82 -4.44
N ILE A 222 -2.31 4.15 -3.74
CA ILE A 222 -3.74 4.42 -3.84
C ILE A 222 -4.08 5.61 -2.93
N PRO A 223 -4.52 6.76 -3.49
CA PRO A 223 -4.89 7.91 -2.68
C PRO A 223 -6.28 7.74 -2.07
N SER A 224 -6.53 8.43 -0.95
CA SER A 224 -7.87 8.66 -0.43
C SER A 224 -8.69 9.44 -1.46
N ALA A 225 -9.61 8.75 -2.14
CA ALA A 225 -10.46 9.33 -3.16
C ALA A 225 -11.90 8.82 -2.99
N ALA A 226 -12.86 9.75 -2.93
CA ALA A 226 -14.28 9.43 -2.86
C ALA A 226 -14.77 8.58 -4.06
N ALA A 227 -14.05 8.60 -5.18
CA ALA A 227 -14.34 7.81 -6.37
C ALA A 227 -14.39 6.31 -6.09
N TYR A 228 -13.52 5.76 -5.24
CA TYR A 228 -13.54 4.33 -4.92
C TYR A 228 -14.81 3.93 -4.17
N CYS A 229 -15.21 4.73 -3.17
CA CYS A 229 -16.44 4.49 -2.43
C CYS A 229 -17.67 4.63 -3.33
N ALA A 230 -17.72 5.69 -4.14
CA ALA A 230 -18.83 5.93 -5.04
C ALA A 230 -18.97 4.83 -6.12
N ALA A 231 -17.84 4.36 -6.67
CA ALA A 231 -17.78 3.24 -7.61
C ALA A 231 -18.27 1.94 -6.95
N ALA A 232 -17.86 1.66 -5.72
CA ALA A 232 -18.33 0.50 -4.97
C ALA A 232 -19.83 0.55 -4.69
N THR A 233 -20.37 1.72 -4.31
CA THR A 233 -21.81 1.92 -4.14
C THR A 233 -22.57 1.72 -5.46
N ALA A 234 -22.01 2.22 -6.57
CA ALA A 234 -22.57 2.04 -7.90
C ALA A 234 -22.38 0.60 -8.45
N ARG A 235 -21.59 -0.24 -7.77
CA ARG A 235 -21.24 -1.61 -8.19
C ARG A 235 -20.62 -1.66 -9.59
N ILE A 236 -19.78 -0.68 -9.89
CA ILE A 236 -19.00 -0.62 -11.12
C ILE A 236 -17.51 -0.41 -10.79
N PRO A 237 -16.59 -1.02 -11.55
CA PRO A 237 -15.17 -0.73 -11.42
C PRO A 237 -14.88 0.77 -11.57
N VAL A 238 -13.93 1.26 -10.77
CA VAL A 238 -13.60 2.68 -10.66
C VAL A 238 -13.04 3.26 -11.95
N HIS A 239 -12.48 2.45 -12.84
CA HIS A 239 -12.01 2.91 -14.15
C HIS A 239 -13.19 3.23 -15.10
N ASP A 240 -14.36 2.64 -14.89
CA ASP A 240 -15.59 3.00 -15.61
C ASP A 240 -16.32 4.18 -14.93
N PHE A 241 -16.18 4.29 -13.61
CA PHE A 241 -16.78 5.36 -12.80
C PHE A 241 -16.03 6.69 -12.92
N ASP A 242 -14.72 6.70 -12.66
CA ASP A 242 -13.90 7.91 -12.62
C ASP A 242 -13.39 8.28 -14.01
N ARG A 243 -14.09 9.22 -14.67
CA ARG A 243 -13.74 9.67 -16.03
C ARG A 243 -12.62 10.72 -16.08
N ARG A 244 -12.03 11.09 -14.93
CA ARG A 244 -11.05 12.18 -14.82
C ARG A 244 -9.63 11.75 -15.24
N ARG A 245 -9.48 11.32 -16.50
CA ARG A 245 -8.20 10.82 -17.08
C ARG A 245 -7.07 11.84 -17.06
N GLN A 246 -7.39 13.13 -17.03
CA GLN A 246 -6.41 14.23 -17.09
C GLN A 246 -5.61 14.45 -15.79
N PHE A 247 -6.02 13.84 -14.67
CA PHE A 247 -5.30 14.00 -13.40
C PHE A 247 -4.54 12.73 -13.05
N ASP A 248 -3.23 12.83 -12.87
CA ASP A 248 -2.36 11.68 -12.56
C ASP A 248 -2.81 10.89 -11.33
N ASN A 249 -3.37 11.58 -10.33
CA ASN A 249 -3.87 10.98 -9.08
C ASN A 249 -5.36 10.62 -9.13
N SER A 250 -6.00 10.65 -10.30
CA SER A 250 -7.35 10.09 -10.46
C SER A 250 -7.35 8.59 -10.18
N ALA A 251 -8.49 8.06 -9.72
CA ALA A 251 -8.58 6.62 -9.47
C ALA A 251 -8.36 5.81 -10.76
N TRP A 252 -8.77 6.39 -11.90
CA TRP A 252 -8.52 5.82 -13.22
C TRP A 252 -7.02 5.61 -13.51
N ASN A 253 -6.21 6.68 -13.41
CA ASN A 253 -4.77 6.62 -13.69
C ASN A 253 -4.03 5.75 -12.65
N VAL A 254 -4.45 5.81 -11.40
CA VAL A 254 -3.86 4.99 -10.32
C VAL A 254 -4.08 3.50 -10.58
N MET A 255 -5.29 3.09 -10.98
CA MET A 255 -5.56 1.68 -11.27
C MET A 255 -4.80 1.18 -12.52
N HIS A 256 -4.64 2.01 -13.55
CA HIS A 256 -3.80 1.66 -14.71
C HIS A 256 -2.33 1.50 -14.32
N ARG A 257 -1.77 2.42 -13.54
CA ARG A 257 -0.40 2.30 -13.02
C ARG A 257 -0.21 1.03 -12.20
N LEU A 258 -1.18 0.71 -11.33
CA LEU A 258 -1.15 -0.55 -10.58
C LEU A 258 -1.14 -1.76 -11.51
N ALA A 259 -2.00 -1.78 -12.52
CA ALA A 259 -2.06 -2.88 -13.48
C ALA A 259 -0.75 -3.04 -14.26
N TRP A 260 -0.14 -1.94 -14.72
CA TRP A 260 1.15 -1.98 -15.43
C TRP A 260 2.31 -2.38 -14.55
N GLU A 261 2.27 -2.00 -13.27
CA GLU A 261 3.32 -2.37 -12.32
C GLU A 261 3.25 -3.87 -11.98
N LEU A 262 2.03 -4.43 -11.86
CA LEU A 262 1.82 -5.87 -11.66
C LEU A 262 2.03 -6.68 -12.95
N PHE A 263 1.70 -6.10 -14.10
CA PHE A 263 1.81 -6.71 -15.41
C PHE A 263 2.52 -5.75 -16.39
N PRO A 264 3.86 -5.76 -16.42
CA PRO A 264 4.63 -4.87 -17.29
C PRO A 264 4.31 -4.99 -18.79
N SER A 265 3.83 -6.15 -19.23
CA SER A 265 3.34 -6.38 -20.60
C SER A 265 2.13 -5.54 -20.99
N LEU A 266 1.40 -4.99 -20.01
CA LEU A 266 0.25 -4.12 -20.23
C LEU A 266 0.62 -2.64 -20.21
N ALA A 267 1.91 -2.30 -20.07
CA ALA A 267 2.36 -0.90 -19.98
C ALA A 267 1.80 -0.04 -21.14
N ASN A 268 1.21 1.11 -20.79
CA ASN A 268 0.55 2.04 -21.72
C ASN A 268 -0.68 1.49 -22.46
N VAL A 269 -1.19 0.31 -22.07
CA VAL A 269 -2.52 -0.16 -22.50
C VAL A 269 -3.57 0.52 -21.62
N TYR A 270 -4.58 1.10 -22.25
CA TYR A 270 -5.65 1.82 -21.58
C TYR A 270 -7.02 1.25 -21.90
N ALA A 271 -7.88 1.17 -20.89
CA ALA A 271 -9.24 0.70 -21.06
C ALA A 271 -10.06 1.66 -21.94
N GLY A 272 -10.67 1.12 -22.99
CA GLY A 272 -11.46 1.88 -23.97
C GLY A 272 -10.64 2.59 -25.06
N ALA A 273 -9.33 2.33 -25.20
CA ALA A 273 -8.58 2.70 -26.40
C ALA A 273 -8.84 1.69 -27.54
N PRO A 274 -8.99 2.11 -28.80
CA PRO A 274 -9.10 1.17 -29.91
C PRO A 274 -7.83 0.30 -29.97
N ARG A 275 -8.01 -1.03 -30.04
CA ARG A 275 -6.89 -1.98 -30.18
C ARG A 275 -6.01 -1.53 -31.35
N ARG A 276 -4.76 -1.15 -31.09
CA ARG A 276 -3.75 -1.21 -32.14
C ARG A 276 -3.54 -2.68 -32.43
N THR A 277 -4.02 -3.12 -33.59
CA THR A 277 -3.60 -4.38 -34.19
C THR A 277 -2.07 -4.34 -34.24
N LEU A 278 -1.43 -5.28 -33.56
CA LEU A 278 -0.04 -5.61 -33.83
C LEU A 278 -0.03 -6.10 -35.28
N VAL A 279 0.28 -5.21 -36.22
CA VAL A 279 0.57 -5.61 -37.59
C VAL A 279 2.00 -6.09 -37.58
N ASP A 280 2.18 -7.30 -38.09
CA ASP A 280 3.43 -7.99 -38.32
C ASP A 280 4.54 -7.03 -38.76
N VAL A 281 5.67 -7.14 -38.07
CA VAL A 281 6.97 -6.75 -38.61
C VAL A 281 7.26 -7.75 -39.72
N GLY A 282 6.86 -7.38 -40.94
CA GLY A 282 7.17 -8.11 -42.16
C GLY A 282 8.67 -8.25 -42.30
N THR A 283 9.09 -9.50 -42.47
CA THR A 283 10.43 -9.93 -42.84
C THR A 283 10.82 -9.34 -44.19
N ASP A 284 12.09 -8.92 -44.29
CA ASP A 284 12.78 -8.59 -45.52
C ASP A 284 12.63 -9.69 -46.58
N ASP A 285 12.38 -9.33 -47.85
CA ASP A 285 13.16 -9.88 -48.97
C ASP A 285 13.09 -9.01 -50.24
N GLU A 286 14.15 -9.11 -51.03
CA GLU A 286 14.62 -8.26 -52.12
C GLU A 286 13.72 -8.15 -53.38
N GLY A 287 13.95 -7.10 -54.20
CA GLY A 287 13.71 -7.21 -55.65
C GLY A 287 13.34 -5.93 -56.44
N THR A 288 14.36 -5.17 -56.87
CA THR A 288 14.54 -4.54 -58.21
C THR A 288 13.51 -3.57 -58.85
N GLY A 289 14.02 -2.44 -59.36
CA GLY A 289 13.44 -1.64 -60.47
C GLY A 289 13.32 -0.13 -60.17
N ASP A 290 14.39 0.65 -60.35
CA ASP A 290 14.68 1.53 -61.50
C ASP A 290 13.84 2.82 -61.66
N GLY A 291 14.55 3.95 -61.80
CA GLY A 291 14.13 5.11 -62.57
C GLY A 291 13.52 6.32 -61.86
N GLY A 292 14.27 7.44 -61.76
CA GLY A 292 13.63 8.77 -61.70
C GLY A 292 14.37 9.88 -60.95
N LYS A 293 15.12 10.71 -61.71
CA LYS A 293 15.93 11.86 -61.30
C LYS A 293 15.18 13.06 -60.67
N GLY A 294 15.89 13.78 -59.79
CA GLY A 294 15.76 15.23 -59.51
C GLY A 294 16.09 15.52 -58.04
N GLY A 295 17.13 16.26 -57.62
CA GLY A 295 17.89 17.34 -58.25
C GLY A 295 17.71 18.61 -57.42
N GLY A 296 18.54 18.84 -56.39
CA GLY A 296 18.53 20.08 -55.60
C GLY A 296 19.52 20.08 -54.44
N ARG A 297 20.57 20.91 -54.58
CA ARG A 297 21.77 21.03 -53.73
C ARG A 297 21.62 22.14 -52.67
N MET A 298 22.58 22.11 -51.72
CA MET A 298 23.02 23.15 -50.76
C MET A 298 22.24 23.29 -49.44
N SER A 299 22.85 23.58 -48.28
CA SER A 299 24.23 23.41 -47.76
C SER A 299 24.18 23.78 -46.27
N ALA A 300 25.05 23.13 -45.47
CA ALA A 300 25.74 23.59 -44.24
C ALA A 300 24.92 24.29 -43.12
N SER A 301 25.11 24.05 -41.82
CA SER A 301 26.32 23.78 -41.05
C SER A 301 25.91 23.29 -39.65
N GLY A 302 26.72 22.46 -39.01
CA GLY A 302 26.53 22.08 -37.60
C GLY A 302 27.23 20.80 -37.17
N LYS A 303 28.56 20.72 -37.35
CA LYS A 303 29.47 19.80 -36.65
C LYS A 303 29.14 19.86 -35.14
N SER A 304 29.11 18.76 -34.37
CA SER A 304 30.29 18.14 -33.74
C SER A 304 29.72 17.33 -32.55
N LEU A 305 29.70 15.99 -32.58
CA LEU A 305 30.72 15.07 -32.03
C LEU A 305 30.49 14.63 -30.56
N ILE A 306 30.58 13.29 -30.40
CA ILE A 306 31.20 12.51 -29.30
C ILE A 306 30.38 12.38 -28.00
N ARG A 307 29.88 11.19 -27.61
CA ARG A 307 30.49 9.92 -27.11
C ARG A 307 31.16 10.01 -25.72
N ALA A 308 30.95 8.96 -24.92
CA ALA A 308 31.54 8.59 -23.61
C ALA A 308 30.99 9.35 -22.39
N ARG A 309 30.30 8.71 -21.43
CA ARG A 309 30.70 7.70 -20.42
C ARG A 309 31.77 8.18 -19.42
N GLU A 310 31.33 8.09 -18.16
CA GLU A 310 32.07 7.83 -16.91
C GLU A 310 32.77 8.99 -16.17
N ASP A 311 32.67 8.86 -14.84
CA ASP A 311 33.28 9.59 -13.73
C ASP A 311 32.78 10.99 -13.35
N SER A 312 32.08 11.06 -12.20
CA SER A 312 32.53 11.79 -10.99
C SER A 312 31.35 12.13 -10.07
N ALA A 313 31.23 11.39 -8.97
CA ALA A 313 30.42 11.80 -7.81
C ALA A 313 31.18 12.88 -7.03
N GLN A 314 30.82 14.16 -7.22
CA GLN A 314 31.29 15.26 -6.37
C GLN A 314 30.25 15.59 -5.29
N ARG A 315 30.66 15.40 -4.03
CA ARG A 315 30.04 16.00 -2.84
C ARG A 315 30.20 17.52 -2.93
N LEU A 316 29.12 18.26 -2.66
CA LEU A 316 29.14 19.72 -2.53
C LEU A 316 28.77 20.09 -1.08
N ASP A 317 29.75 20.64 -0.37
CA ASP A 317 29.57 21.40 0.88
C ASP A 317 29.42 22.89 0.55
N VAL A 318 28.33 23.55 0.98
CA VAL A 318 28.31 25.01 1.22
C VAL A 318 27.26 25.39 2.29
N ALA A 319 27.64 26.29 3.21
CA ALA A 319 26.77 27.04 4.14
C ALA A 319 26.93 28.58 3.90
N PRO A 320 26.02 29.46 4.38
CA PRO A 320 25.40 30.59 3.64
C PRO A 320 25.92 31.99 4.13
N PRO A 321 25.36 33.23 3.89
CA PRO A 321 23.93 33.64 3.81
C PRO A 321 23.52 34.71 2.74
N GLY A 322 22.20 34.81 2.48
CA GLY A 322 21.58 36.07 2.06
C GLY A 322 20.75 36.07 0.77
N ALA A 323 19.52 35.55 0.81
CA ALA A 323 18.33 36.07 0.12
C ALA A 323 17.11 35.21 0.51
N GLN A 324 16.14 35.81 1.18
CA GLN A 324 14.91 35.15 1.62
C GLN A 324 13.98 34.87 0.43
N ALA A 325 13.65 33.60 0.20
CA ALA A 325 12.35 33.00 0.51
C ALA A 325 12.25 31.59 -0.08
N PRO A 326 12.29 30.53 0.75
CA PRO A 326 11.68 29.26 0.37
C PRO A 326 10.89 28.63 1.52
N ASP A 327 9.67 28.14 1.28
CA ASP A 327 9.32 26.82 1.83
C ASP A 327 8.02 26.25 1.27
N ARG A 328 8.12 25.12 0.57
CA ARG A 328 6.99 24.22 0.29
C ARG A 328 7.42 22.77 0.55
N GLN A 329 7.08 22.30 1.76
CA GLN A 329 6.72 20.92 2.09
C GLN A 329 7.76 19.81 1.82
N LEU A 330 8.93 19.85 2.46
CA LEU A 330 9.78 18.66 2.58
C LEU A 330 9.60 18.03 3.97
N THR A 331 8.81 16.95 4.02
CA THR A 331 8.80 16.01 5.16
C THR A 331 9.96 15.05 4.96
N SER A 332 10.91 14.99 5.91
CA SER A 332 12.13 14.20 5.81
C SER A 332 12.29 13.30 7.03
N VAL A 333 12.86 12.10 6.86
CA VAL A 333 13.26 11.28 8.02
C VAL A 333 14.62 11.77 8.48
N ILE A 334 14.75 12.01 9.78
CA ILE A 334 15.98 12.49 10.40
C ILE A 334 16.32 11.57 11.57
N ARG A 335 17.59 11.18 11.67
CA ARG A 335 18.11 10.45 12.82
C ARG A 335 18.55 11.47 13.86
N LEU A 336 17.96 11.42 15.05
CA LEU A 336 18.25 12.36 16.13
C LEU A 336 18.65 11.62 17.40
N ARG A 337 19.42 12.29 18.25
CA ARG A 337 19.58 11.85 19.63
C ARG A 337 18.26 12.06 20.36
N ILE A 338 17.88 11.13 21.22
CA ILE A 338 16.67 11.26 22.02
C ILE A 338 16.69 12.53 22.88
N THR A 339 17.89 12.95 23.31
CA THR A 339 18.15 14.19 24.06
C THR A 339 17.93 15.48 23.26
N ASP A 340 17.89 15.41 21.93
CA ASP A 340 17.61 16.54 21.05
C ASP A 340 16.11 16.72 20.77
N VAL A 341 15.27 15.81 21.30
CA VAL A 341 13.81 15.81 21.11
C VAL A 341 13.09 16.09 22.41
N MET A 342 12.25 17.12 22.40
CA MET A 342 11.40 17.55 23.50
C MET A 342 9.96 17.07 23.28
N VAL A 343 9.32 16.67 24.37
CA VAL A 343 7.87 16.44 24.37
C VAL A 343 7.13 17.76 24.17
N TYR A 344 5.96 17.70 23.54
CA TYR A 344 5.13 18.90 23.43
C TYR A 344 4.52 19.25 24.79
N GLU A 345 4.91 20.40 25.32
CA GLU A 345 4.65 20.86 26.69
C GLU A 345 3.19 21.28 26.92
N ARG A 346 2.49 21.72 25.86
CA ARG A 346 1.07 22.10 25.91
C ARG A 346 0.14 20.92 25.62
N ASN A 347 0.65 19.69 25.68
CA ASN A 347 -0.21 18.51 25.55
C ASN A 347 -1.10 18.38 26.79
N PRO A 348 -2.44 18.40 26.64
CA PRO A 348 -3.36 18.31 27.77
C PRO A 348 -3.29 16.96 28.50
N ARG A 349 -2.73 15.93 27.87
CA ARG A 349 -2.60 14.59 28.46
C ARG A 349 -1.21 14.37 29.05
N ARG A 350 -1.16 13.99 30.32
CA ARG A 350 0.05 13.45 30.97
C ARG A 350 -0.04 11.92 31.04
N ALA A 351 1.04 11.23 30.68
CA ALA A 351 1.07 9.77 30.75
C ALA A 351 1.19 9.29 32.20
N SER A 352 0.49 8.22 32.56
CA SER A 352 0.67 7.56 33.86
C SER A 352 2.03 6.86 33.94
N HIS A 353 2.54 6.67 35.16
CA HIS A 353 3.80 5.97 35.41
C HIS A 353 3.76 4.52 34.89
N GLU A 354 2.63 3.83 35.08
CA GLU A 354 2.42 2.46 34.58
C GLU A 354 2.54 2.39 33.05
N ARG A 355 1.94 3.34 32.33
CA ARG A 355 2.02 3.37 30.86
C ARG A 355 3.42 3.65 30.35
N ILE A 356 4.20 4.44 31.08
CA ILE A 356 5.61 4.69 30.76
C ILE A 356 6.42 3.41 30.97
N ALA A 357 6.17 2.65 32.04
CA ALA A 357 6.84 1.38 32.31
C ALA A 357 6.59 0.33 31.21
N GLU A 358 5.33 0.18 30.76
CA GLU A 358 4.97 -0.71 29.64
C GLU A 358 5.69 -0.31 28.35
N LEU A 359 5.70 0.99 28.03
CA LEU A 359 6.37 1.49 26.83
C LEU A 359 7.88 1.30 26.90
N LYS A 360 8.49 1.44 28.08
CA LYS A 360 9.93 1.16 28.26
C LYS A 360 10.27 -0.29 27.94
N GLU A 361 9.45 -1.24 28.39
CA GLU A 361 9.70 -2.66 28.13
C GLU A 361 9.54 -2.99 26.63
N SER A 362 8.51 -2.43 25.99
CA SER A 362 8.33 -2.52 24.54
C SER A 362 9.53 -1.92 23.77
N ILE A 363 9.99 -0.73 24.16
CA ILE A 363 11.15 -0.06 23.52
C ILE A 363 12.44 -0.86 23.76
N ARG A 364 12.60 -1.49 24.92
CA ARG A 364 13.77 -2.34 25.23
C ARG A 364 13.85 -3.55 24.30
N ALA A 365 12.72 -4.14 23.93
CA ALA A 365 12.64 -5.29 23.03
C ALA A 365 12.78 -4.90 21.55
N ASN A 366 12.03 -3.89 21.10
CA ASN A 366 11.82 -3.63 19.67
C ASN A 366 12.18 -2.19 19.23
N GLY A 367 12.66 -1.34 20.13
CA GLY A 367 12.86 0.09 19.88
C GLY A 367 11.52 0.86 19.80
N ILE A 368 11.57 2.10 19.33
CA ILE A 368 10.35 2.89 19.10
C ILE A 368 9.68 2.37 17.81
N GLU A 369 8.78 1.40 17.94
CA GLU A 369 8.09 0.75 16.81
C GLU A 369 7.28 1.74 15.95
N GLN A 370 6.66 2.73 16.61
CA GLN A 370 5.93 3.80 15.93
C GLN A 370 6.82 5.03 15.81
N ILE A 371 7.27 5.35 14.61
CA ILE A 371 8.08 6.55 14.39
C ILE A 371 7.34 7.82 14.87
N VAL A 372 8.04 8.67 15.60
CA VAL A 372 7.49 9.91 16.16
C VAL A 372 7.68 11.04 15.15
N THR A 373 6.64 11.85 14.94
CA THR A 373 6.75 13.04 14.09
C THR A 373 7.22 14.21 14.92
N VAL A 374 8.26 14.90 14.49
CA VAL A 374 8.86 16.06 15.15
C VAL A 374 8.87 17.26 14.21
N THR A 375 8.93 18.44 14.80
CA THR A 375 9.12 19.72 14.13
C THR A 375 10.16 20.52 14.89
N ARG A 376 10.67 21.61 14.31
CA ARG A 376 11.58 22.54 14.99
C ARG A 376 11.02 23.95 14.93
N ARG A 377 10.77 24.55 16.09
CA ARG A 377 10.29 25.95 16.17
C ARG A 377 11.35 26.91 15.61
N PRO A 378 10.92 28.07 15.05
CA PRO A 378 11.86 29.10 14.61
C PRO A 378 12.76 29.53 15.79
N GLY A 379 14.08 29.47 15.60
CA GLY A 379 15.06 29.87 16.62
C GLY A 379 15.39 28.82 17.68
N GLU A 380 14.72 27.66 17.71
CA GLU A 380 15.06 26.58 18.65
C GLU A 380 16.07 25.59 18.04
N THR A 381 16.97 25.08 18.89
CA THR A 381 17.96 24.06 18.52
C THR A 381 17.43 22.64 18.66
N ARG A 382 16.47 22.43 19.58
CA ARG A 382 15.84 21.14 19.84
C ARG A 382 14.58 20.96 19.01
N TYR A 383 14.23 19.71 18.75
CA TYR A 383 13.00 19.34 18.06
C TYR A 383 11.87 19.15 19.08
N VAL A 384 10.64 19.44 18.69
CA VAL A 384 9.44 19.20 19.49
C VAL A 384 8.51 18.24 18.77
N ILE A 385 7.79 17.42 19.51
CA ILE A 385 6.85 16.44 18.93
C ILE A 385 5.70 17.16 18.22
N ALA A 386 5.58 16.91 16.92
CA ALA A 386 4.59 17.53 16.04
C ALA A 386 3.19 16.94 16.20
N LYS A 387 3.11 15.64 16.45
CA LYS A 387 1.88 14.91 16.73
C LYS A 387 2.26 13.57 17.33
N GLY A 388 1.64 13.22 18.46
CA GLY A 388 1.72 11.89 19.04
C GLY A 388 3.09 11.45 19.49
N GLY A 389 3.12 10.62 20.53
CA GLY A 389 4.39 10.04 20.98
C GLY A 389 5.12 10.81 22.07
N ASN A 390 4.50 11.81 22.72
CA ASN A 390 5.00 12.37 23.98
C ASN A 390 5.40 11.25 24.97
N SER A 391 4.49 10.30 25.22
CA SER A 391 4.75 9.17 26.13
C SER A 391 5.87 8.25 25.66
N ARG A 392 6.04 8.07 24.34
CA ARG A 392 7.08 7.22 23.75
C ARG A 392 8.46 7.88 23.88
N VAL A 393 8.56 9.17 23.57
CA VAL A 393 9.80 9.93 23.77
C VAL A 393 10.15 10.02 25.24
N THR A 394 9.17 10.24 26.13
CA THR A 394 9.40 10.17 27.58
C THR A 394 9.94 8.81 28.00
N ALA A 395 9.31 7.71 27.57
CA ALA A 395 9.76 6.36 27.90
C ALA A 395 11.16 6.06 27.36
N ALA A 396 11.46 6.45 26.12
CA ALA A 396 12.79 6.28 25.52
C ALA A 396 13.86 7.11 26.24
N MET A 397 13.54 8.34 26.63
CA MET A 397 14.44 9.22 27.38
C MET A 397 14.75 8.62 28.76
N VAL A 398 13.72 8.20 29.51
CA VAL A 398 13.87 7.53 30.81
C VAL A 398 14.68 6.23 30.67
N LEU A 399 14.43 5.45 29.62
CA LEU A 399 15.17 4.21 29.36
C LEU A 399 16.65 4.49 29.10
N TYR A 400 16.98 5.52 28.32
CA TYR A 400 18.36 5.92 28.08
C TYR A 400 19.02 6.45 29.36
N ASP A 401 18.34 7.31 30.12
CA ASP A 401 18.85 7.86 31.38
C ASP A 401 19.14 6.77 32.42
N GLU A 402 18.33 5.71 32.48
CA GLU A 402 18.54 4.59 33.40
C GLU A 402 19.63 3.61 32.96
N THR A 403 19.79 3.38 31.65
CA THR A 403 20.67 2.33 31.13
C THR A 403 22.03 2.86 30.67
N GLY A 404 22.11 4.10 30.22
CA GLY A 404 23.30 4.67 29.57
C GLY A 404 23.69 3.99 28.26
N ASP A 405 22.83 3.11 27.71
CA ASP A 405 23.15 2.28 26.56
C ASP A 405 23.01 3.08 25.25
N GLU A 406 24.10 3.15 24.47
CA GLU A 406 24.15 3.90 23.20
C GLU A 406 23.10 3.43 22.19
N ARG A 407 22.61 2.17 22.29
CA ARG A 407 21.55 1.68 21.39
C ARG A 407 20.24 2.45 21.54
N PHE A 408 20.01 3.10 22.68
CA PHE A 408 18.83 3.92 22.97
C PHE A 408 19.10 5.42 22.81
N LEU A 409 20.29 5.82 22.38
CA LEU A 409 20.61 7.22 22.19
C LEU A 409 20.01 7.77 20.90
N HIS A 410 19.99 6.99 19.82
CA HIS A 410 19.59 7.46 18.48
C HIS A 410 18.33 6.78 17.97
N TYR A 411 17.34 7.58 17.58
CA TYR A 411 16.13 7.10 16.92
C TYR A 411 15.87 7.87 15.63
N ASP A 412 15.15 7.23 14.72
CA ASP A 412 14.63 7.89 13.53
C ASP A 412 13.34 8.62 13.87
N PHE A 413 13.20 9.84 13.35
CA PHE A 413 12.02 10.69 13.50
C PHE A 413 11.56 11.19 12.13
N VAL A 414 10.26 11.47 12.02
CA VAL A 414 9.73 12.16 10.84
C VAL A 414 9.74 13.66 11.11
N TYR A 415 10.59 14.41 10.42
CA TYR A 415 10.58 15.87 10.45
C TYR A 415 9.50 16.44 9.55
N VAL A 416 8.73 17.38 10.10
CA VAL A 416 7.83 18.25 9.33
C VAL A 416 8.22 19.72 9.58
N PRO A 417 8.10 20.60 8.57
CA PRO A 417 8.24 22.04 8.78
C PRO A 417 7.26 22.54 9.84
N TYR A 418 7.69 23.54 10.60
CA TYR A 418 6.90 24.09 11.70
C TYR A 418 5.57 24.66 11.22
N PRO A 419 4.43 24.07 11.66
CA PRO A 419 3.13 24.41 11.10
C PRO A 419 2.46 25.62 11.77
N GLY A 420 3.09 26.23 12.78
CA GLY A 420 2.47 27.17 13.73
C GLY A 420 2.04 26.49 15.03
N GLU A 421 2.01 27.24 16.14
CA GLU A 421 1.62 26.72 17.45
C GLU A 421 0.16 26.25 17.44
N ALA A 422 -0.74 26.97 16.77
CA ALA A 422 -2.16 26.59 16.72
C ALA A 422 -2.34 25.21 16.07
N ARG A 423 -1.66 24.97 14.94
CA ARG A 423 -1.73 23.68 14.24
C ARG A 423 -1.07 22.56 15.03
N LEU A 424 -0.01 22.87 15.77
CA LEU A 424 0.68 21.94 16.65
C LEU A 424 -0.26 21.49 17.79
N LEU A 425 -0.89 22.45 18.49
CA LEU A 425 -1.86 22.17 19.54
C LEU A 425 -3.07 21.38 19.01
N ALA A 426 -3.62 21.77 17.86
CA ALA A 426 -4.74 21.09 17.23
C ALA A 426 -4.42 19.62 16.91
N ALA A 427 -3.20 19.31 16.46
CA ALA A 427 -2.79 17.95 16.15
C ALA A 427 -2.78 17.06 17.40
N HIS A 428 -2.27 17.56 18.53
CA HIS A 428 -2.27 16.85 19.81
C HIS A 428 -3.68 16.69 20.41
N LEU A 429 -4.53 17.72 20.31
CA LEU A 429 -5.93 17.64 20.74
C LEU A 429 -6.70 16.58 19.97
N ARG A 430 -6.57 16.57 18.64
CA ARG A 430 -7.26 15.61 17.77
C ARG A 430 -6.86 14.17 18.07
N GLU A 431 -5.57 13.91 18.28
CA GLU A 431 -5.10 12.57 18.61
C GLU A 431 -5.62 12.07 19.96
N ASN A 432 -5.63 12.95 20.97
CA ASN A 432 -6.11 12.59 22.30
C ASN A 432 -7.64 12.35 22.31
N ASP A 433 -8.40 13.12 21.51
CA ASP A 433 -9.85 12.94 21.36
C ASP A 433 -10.20 11.61 20.66
N GLN A 434 -9.46 11.24 19.61
CA GLN A 434 -9.61 9.96 18.91
C GLN A 434 -9.39 8.74 19.82
N ARG A 435 -8.61 8.88 20.90
CA ARG A 435 -8.38 7.83 21.90
C ARG A 435 -9.42 7.81 23.02
N ALA A 436 -10.38 8.73 23.01
CA ALA A 436 -11.34 8.97 24.10
C ALA A 436 -10.68 9.27 25.47
N ASP A 437 -9.45 9.79 25.45
CA ASP A 437 -8.60 9.95 26.63
C ASP A 437 -8.74 11.32 27.34
N LEU A 438 -9.53 12.25 26.81
CA LEU A 438 -9.69 13.61 27.39
C LEU A 438 -11.03 13.75 28.12
N CYS A 439 -10.98 14.27 29.34
CA CYS A 439 -12.20 14.69 30.03
C CYS A 439 -12.76 15.98 29.42
N PHE A 440 -14.01 16.30 29.75
CA PHE A 440 -14.69 17.50 29.24
C PHE A 440 -13.89 18.79 29.51
N TRP A 441 -13.33 18.94 30.72
CA TRP A 441 -12.57 20.12 31.12
C TRP A 441 -11.27 20.28 30.33
N ASP A 442 -10.54 19.20 30.08
CA ASP A 442 -9.30 19.24 29.29
C ASP A 442 -9.56 19.61 27.83
N LYS A 443 -10.66 19.11 27.26
CA LYS A 443 -11.11 19.50 25.92
C LYS A 443 -11.45 20.98 25.86
N ALA A 444 -12.25 21.48 26.82
CA ALA A 444 -12.66 22.88 26.86
C ALA A 444 -11.44 23.82 26.96
N ASN A 445 -10.51 23.54 27.87
CA ASN A 445 -9.28 24.32 28.03
C ASN A 445 -8.39 24.24 26.78
N GLY A 446 -8.27 23.06 26.18
CA GLY A 446 -7.54 22.85 24.93
C GLY A 446 -8.10 23.67 23.77
N TYR A 447 -9.42 23.70 23.61
CA TYR A 447 -10.08 24.48 22.56
C TYR A 447 -9.97 25.99 22.79
N LEU A 448 -10.04 26.45 24.04
CA LEU A 448 -9.81 27.87 24.37
C LEU A 448 -8.37 28.30 24.03
N ALA A 449 -7.37 27.49 24.39
CA ALA A 449 -5.98 27.74 24.04
C ALA A 449 -5.76 27.72 22.52
N LEU A 450 -6.39 26.79 21.81
CA LEU A 450 -6.34 26.73 20.35
C LEU A 450 -6.96 27.97 19.70
N LYS A 451 -8.10 28.46 20.22
CA LYS A 451 -8.72 29.70 19.76
C LYS A 451 -7.75 30.88 19.90
N ALA A 452 -7.15 31.04 21.07
CA ALA A 452 -6.20 32.13 21.33
C ALA A 452 -4.98 32.09 20.39
N ASP A 453 -4.43 30.90 20.12
CA ASP A 453 -3.31 30.75 19.18
C ASP A 453 -3.73 31.13 17.76
N LEU A 454 -4.91 30.71 17.30
CA LEU A 454 -5.43 31.05 15.98
C LEU A 454 -5.68 32.56 15.82
N GLU A 455 -6.21 33.22 16.86
CA GLU A 455 -6.42 34.67 16.86
C GLU A 455 -5.10 35.43 16.80
N THR A 456 -4.08 34.94 17.52
CA THR A 456 -2.73 35.51 17.51
C THR A 456 -2.05 35.34 16.16
N GLU A 457 -2.13 34.16 15.55
CA GLU A 457 -1.56 33.87 14.22
C GLU A 457 -2.28 34.64 13.10
N ARG A 458 -3.58 34.92 13.25
CA ARG A 458 -4.40 35.63 12.26
C ARG A 458 -4.37 37.15 12.41
N GLY A 459 -4.06 37.66 13.61
CA GLY A 459 -4.13 39.08 13.94
C GLY A 459 -5.55 39.64 14.06
N SER A 460 -6.56 38.78 14.25
CA SER A 460 -7.98 39.17 14.37
C SER A 460 -8.74 38.18 15.26
N THR A 461 -9.72 38.66 16.01
CA THR A 461 -10.60 37.81 16.83
C THR A 461 -11.47 36.88 15.97
N LEU A 462 -11.74 35.68 16.51
CA LEU A 462 -12.51 34.60 15.88
C LEU A 462 -13.94 34.52 16.35
#